data_AF-A0A661SY11-F1
#
_entry.id   AF-A0A661SY11-F1
#
_cell.length_a   1.000
_cell.length_b   1.000
_cell.length_c   1.000
_cell.angle_alpha   90.00
_cell.angle_beta   90.00
_cell.angle_gamma   90.00
#
_symmetry.space_group_name_H-M   'P 1'
#
loop_
_entity.id
_entity.type
_entity.pdbx_description
1 polymer ?
#
loop_
_entity_poly.entity_id
_entity_poly.type
_entity_poly.pdbx_seq_one_letter_code
_entity_poly.pdbx_strand_id
1 'polypeptide(L)'
;KRVQFEVSDISTSGFSVYENDGEGTLMAGMIIPDMVITFAHSMKMSCSAQVIYRLREDRGLVRCGFAILDMGIQDYSRLTHLLSCAMDAHSHVSTEVDVDALWEFFFKSGFIYPKKYGLIQSHRESFKETYQKLYQQCPEVARHFTYQQNGRIYGHIAMVRAYERTWMIHHHAATALEHKRAGLVVLKQIMHYLNDMHRLPSSKMDYVMSYFRPENKFPERVFGGFARISGDPRTCSMDLFSYLPYTRLSLSSMLPKGWELGESTEMDIWELNRFYTHRSGGLLLDAMALEWEDSRGRSLETDFMKAGFFRKQRAYSLRRDGRLAAVLVVDQSDLGFNLSELLNDIKIFVINGAALPWHILSIGVSRLTADFRMHRVPVLFYPFDYVEREEIPYEKQYQAWVLNVRHGAEYMEYMRKKFRIKYE
;
A
#
# COMPACT_ATOMS: atom_id res chain seq x y z
N LYS A 1 -18.51 -17.25 30.45
CA LYS A 1 -19.97 -17.18 30.25
C LYS A 1 -20.22 -16.46 28.93
N ARG A 2 -21.10 -16.98 28.06
CA ARG A 2 -21.49 -16.27 26.83
C ARG A 2 -22.63 -15.31 27.18
N VAL A 3 -22.49 -14.05 26.79
CA VAL A 3 -23.50 -13.00 26.95
C VAL A 3 -23.77 -12.37 25.59
N GLN A 4 -24.95 -11.79 25.43
CA GLN A 4 -25.39 -11.16 24.19
C GLN A 4 -25.99 -9.79 24.53
N PHE A 5 -25.61 -8.79 23.75
CA PHE A 5 -26.10 -7.42 23.88
C PHE A 5 -26.52 -6.89 22.51
N GLU A 6 -27.43 -5.93 22.53
CA GLU A 6 -27.78 -5.14 21.36
C GLU A 6 -26.82 -3.95 21.24
N VAL A 7 -26.33 -3.72 20.02
CA VAL A 7 -25.43 -2.60 19.72
C VAL A 7 -26.27 -1.33 19.52
N SER A 8 -25.98 -0.29 20.31
CA SER A 8 -26.66 1.01 20.24
C SER A 8 -26.09 1.90 19.15
N ASP A 9 -24.78 1.95 19.02
CA ASP A 9 -24.05 2.67 17.98
C ASP A 9 -22.75 1.95 17.66
N ILE A 10 -22.18 2.22 16.48
CA ILE A 10 -20.97 1.56 16.01
C ILE A 10 -20.19 2.47 15.06
N SER A 11 -18.87 2.37 15.15
CA SER A 11 -17.88 2.94 14.24
C SER A 11 -16.85 1.87 13.89
N THR A 12 -15.92 2.20 13.01
CA THR A 12 -14.72 1.39 12.69
C THR A 12 -13.77 1.20 13.88
N SER A 13 -13.88 2.02 14.93
CA SER A 13 -12.97 2.01 16.09
C SER A 13 -13.58 1.43 17.37
N GLY A 14 -14.90 1.26 17.41
CA GLY A 14 -15.62 0.97 18.65
C GLY A 14 -17.12 1.06 18.49
N PHE A 15 -17.85 0.64 19.53
CA PHE A 15 -19.31 0.59 19.57
C PHE A 15 -19.79 0.73 21.02
N SER A 16 -21.09 0.92 21.25
CA SER A 16 -21.67 0.93 22.60
C SER A 16 -22.88 0.02 22.74
N VAL A 17 -23.14 -0.43 23.97
CA VAL A 17 -24.28 -1.29 24.34
C VAL A 17 -24.89 -0.81 25.66
N TYR A 18 -26.07 -1.31 26.01
CA TYR A 18 -26.69 -1.09 27.32
C TYR A 18 -26.74 -2.36 28.18
N GLU A 19 -26.55 -2.20 29.48
CA GLU A 19 -26.83 -3.20 30.52
C GLU A 19 -27.80 -2.64 31.56
N ASN A 20 -28.51 -3.51 32.28
CA ASN A 20 -29.25 -3.12 33.48
C ASN A 20 -28.27 -2.91 34.65
N ASP A 21 -28.45 -1.86 35.47
CA ASP A 21 -27.54 -1.52 36.58
C ASP A 21 -27.38 -2.65 37.61
N GLY A 22 -28.42 -3.49 37.79
CA GLY A 22 -28.41 -4.64 38.71
C GLY A 22 -27.87 -5.95 38.13
N GLU A 23 -27.67 -6.04 36.81
CA GLU A 23 -27.25 -7.28 36.11
C GLU A 23 -25.93 -7.10 35.35
N GLY A 24 -25.24 -5.97 35.56
CA GLY A 24 -24.06 -5.57 34.82
C GLY A 24 -22.93 -6.59 34.91
N THR A 25 -22.47 -7.06 33.75
CA THR A 25 -21.34 -7.99 33.63
C THR A 25 -20.08 -7.34 33.07
N LEU A 26 -20.22 -6.17 32.45
CA LEU A 26 -19.12 -5.42 31.86
C LEU A 26 -18.44 -4.55 32.93
N MET A 27 -17.11 -4.43 32.85
CA MET A 27 -16.32 -3.58 33.75
C MET A 27 -15.37 -2.72 32.91
N ALA A 28 -15.19 -1.45 33.26
CA ALA A 28 -14.21 -0.59 32.60
C ALA A 28 -12.81 -1.22 32.70
N GLY A 29 -12.09 -1.28 31.59
CA GLY A 29 -10.80 -1.96 31.45
C GLY A 29 -10.88 -3.42 31.04
N MET A 30 -12.05 -4.06 31.10
CA MET A 30 -12.22 -5.48 30.73
C MET A 30 -11.90 -5.71 29.24
N ILE A 31 -10.99 -6.64 28.97
CA ILE A 31 -10.65 -7.09 27.61
C ILE A 31 -11.48 -8.34 27.28
N ILE A 32 -12.13 -8.30 26.14
CA ILE A 32 -12.89 -9.42 25.57
C ILE A 32 -12.13 -9.87 24.32
N PRO A 33 -11.35 -10.97 24.39
CA PRO A 33 -10.52 -11.41 23.27
C PRO A 33 -11.35 -11.98 22.11
N ASP A 34 -12.47 -12.65 22.42
CA ASP A 34 -13.30 -13.36 21.45
C ASP A 34 -14.71 -12.77 21.42
N MET A 35 -14.89 -11.70 20.65
CA MET A 35 -16.17 -11.05 20.41
C MET A 35 -16.64 -11.27 18.98
N VAL A 36 -17.94 -11.46 18.80
CA VAL A 36 -18.57 -11.56 17.48
C VAL A 36 -19.66 -10.51 17.35
N ILE A 37 -19.48 -9.57 16.43
CA ILE A 37 -20.50 -8.62 16.00
C ILE A 37 -21.34 -9.31 14.92
N THR A 38 -22.66 -9.35 15.10
CA THR A 38 -23.58 -9.98 14.14
C THR A 38 -24.50 -8.93 13.53
N PHE A 39 -24.56 -8.87 12.20
CA PHE A 39 -25.46 -7.98 11.45
C PHE A 39 -26.40 -8.81 10.56
N ALA A 40 -27.69 -8.46 10.55
CA ALA A 40 -28.74 -9.13 9.77
C ALA A 40 -28.76 -10.67 9.91
N HIS A 41 -28.36 -11.19 11.09
CA HIS A 41 -28.27 -12.61 11.45
C HIS A 41 -27.32 -13.51 10.61
N SER A 42 -26.84 -13.06 9.46
CA SER A 42 -25.98 -13.84 8.56
C SER A 42 -24.53 -13.38 8.59
N MET A 43 -24.29 -12.08 8.75
CA MET A 43 -22.95 -11.51 8.71
C MET A 43 -22.34 -11.51 10.11
N LYS A 44 -21.23 -12.21 10.29
CA LYS A 44 -20.48 -12.30 11.54
C LYS A 44 -19.09 -11.70 11.33
N MET A 45 -18.70 -10.83 12.25
CA MET A 45 -17.39 -10.18 12.27
C MET A 45 -16.73 -10.45 13.61
N SER A 46 -15.55 -11.07 13.60
CA SER A 46 -14.83 -11.42 14.82
C SER A 46 -13.83 -10.33 15.17
N CYS A 47 -13.76 -9.97 16.45
CA CYS A 47 -12.81 -8.98 16.95
C CYS A 47 -12.47 -9.21 18.42
N SER A 48 -11.44 -8.52 18.87
CA SER A 48 -11.18 -8.28 20.28
C SER A 48 -11.53 -6.84 20.63
N ALA A 49 -12.06 -6.62 21.83
CA ALA A 49 -12.48 -5.30 22.27
C ALA A 49 -12.20 -5.07 23.75
N GLN A 50 -12.07 -3.81 24.15
CA GLN A 50 -11.94 -3.40 25.55
C GLN A 50 -13.12 -2.50 25.92
N VAL A 51 -13.71 -2.75 27.09
CA VAL A 51 -14.67 -1.82 27.70
C VAL A 51 -13.90 -0.58 28.16
N ILE A 52 -14.19 0.59 27.57
CA ILE A 52 -13.46 1.83 27.86
C ILE A 52 -14.17 2.71 28.90
N TYR A 53 -15.50 2.64 28.99
CA TYR A 53 -16.26 3.36 30.01
C TYR A 53 -17.57 2.63 30.35
N ARG A 54 -18.11 2.98 31.51
CA ARG A 54 -19.50 2.68 31.91
C ARG A 54 -20.13 3.97 32.41
N LEU A 55 -21.28 4.33 31.86
CA LEU A 55 -22.01 5.54 32.23
C LEU A 55 -23.42 5.12 32.67
N ARG A 56 -23.80 5.46 33.90
CA ARG A 56 -25.18 5.30 34.34
C ARG A 56 -26.04 6.34 33.65
N GLU A 57 -27.12 5.89 33.04
CA GLU A 57 -28.14 6.73 32.41
C GLU A 57 -29.47 6.57 33.15
N ASP A 58 -30.47 7.36 32.75
CA ASP A 58 -31.79 7.33 33.36
C ASP A 58 -32.45 5.95 33.22
N ARG A 59 -33.39 5.66 34.14
CA ARG A 59 -34.18 4.40 34.16
C ARG A 59 -33.39 3.13 34.48
N GLY A 60 -32.25 3.24 35.14
CA GLY A 60 -31.48 2.07 35.61
C GLY A 60 -30.69 1.36 34.50
N LEU A 61 -30.45 2.05 33.39
CA LEU A 61 -29.60 1.57 32.30
C LEU A 61 -28.16 2.05 32.50
N VAL A 62 -27.22 1.24 32.06
CA VAL A 62 -25.79 1.55 32.05
C VAL A 62 -25.28 1.40 30.63
N ARG A 63 -24.87 2.52 30.03
CA ARG A 63 -24.22 2.51 28.72
C ARG A 63 -22.75 2.13 28.87
N CYS A 64 -22.32 1.12 28.12
CA CYS A 64 -20.95 0.66 28.11
C CYS A 64 -20.34 0.90 26.72
N GLY A 65 -19.25 1.64 26.66
CA GLY A 65 -18.50 1.88 25.43
C GLY A 65 -17.37 0.88 25.27
N PHE A 66 -17.14 0.45 24.04
CA PHE A 66 -16.06 -0.46 23.65
C PHE A 66 -15.14 0.18 22.63
N ALA A 67 -13.84 -0.04 22.80
CA ALA A 67 -12.85 0.17 21.75
C ALA A 67 -12.48 -1.19 21.13
N ILE A 68 -12.48 -1.28 19.80
CA ILE A 68 -11.99 -2.46 19.09
C ILE A 68 -10.45 -2.44 19.20
N LEU A 69 -9.87 -3.53 19.69
CA LEU A 69 -8.42 -3.68 19.87
C LEU A 69 -7.76 -4.31 18.64
N ASP A 70 -8.38 -5.34 18.07
CA ASP A 70 -7.93 -5.97 16.84
C ASP A 70 -9.11 -6.62 16.10
N MET A 71 -9.01 -6.64 14.78
CA MET A 71 -9.98 -7.24 13.89
C MET A 71 -9.25 -7.69 12.62
N GLY A 72 -9.56 -8.90 12.14
CA GLY A 72 -9.01 -9.38 10.88
C GLY A 72 -9.40 -8.46 9.72
N ILE A 73 -8.51 -8.28 8.74
CA ILE A 73 -8.71 -7.32 7.63
C ILE A 73 -10.01 -7.61 6.85
N GLN A 74 -10.42 -8.88 6.75
CA GLN A 74 -11.70 -9.26 6.14
C GLN A 74 -12.90 -8.68 6.89
N ASP A 75 -12.94 -8.91 8.20
CA ASP A 75 -14.05 -8.45 9.05
C ASP A 75 -14.05 -6.93 9.18
N TYR A 76 -12.87 -6.31 9.24
CA TYR A 76 -12.73 -4.86 9.21
C TYR A 76 -13.27 -4.25 7.90
N SER A 77 -13.02 -4.90 6.77
CA SER A 77 -13.61 -4.50 5.49
C SER A 77 -15.12 -4.63 5.44
N ARG A 78 -15.67 -5.72 5.99
CA ARG A 78 -17.14 -5.89 6.08
C ARG A 78 -17.75 -4.77 6.92
N LEU A 79 -17.17 -4.48 8.08
CA LEU A 79 -17.64 -3.38 8.94
C LEU A 79 -17.55 -2.04 8.22
N THR A 80 -16.41 -1.74 7.60
CA THR A 80 -16.21 -0.45 6.92
C THR A 80 -17.11 -0.31 5.70
N HIS A 81 -17.39 -1.40 4.99
CA HIS A 81 -18.35 -1.40 3.88
C HIS A 81 -19.76 -1.06 4.35
N LEU A 82 -20.25 -1.72 5.42
CA LEU A 82 -21.57 -1.44 6.00
C LEU A 82 -21.71 0.04 6.41
N LEU A 83 -20.71 0.57 7.12
CA LEU A 83 -20.70 1.96 7.57
C LEU A 83 -20.62 2.94 6.39
N SER A 84 -19.81 2.64 5.39
CA SER A 84 -19.66 3.49 4.19
C SER A 84 -20.97 3.56 3.39
N CYS A 85 -21.66 2.43 3.20
CA CYS A 85 -22.94 2.41 2.49
C CYS A 85 -24.06 3.10 3.27
N ALA A 86 -24.03 3.04 4.60
CA ALA A 86 -24.97 3.78 5.44
C ALA A 86 -24.79 5.30 5.31
N MET A 87 -23.55 5.76 5.09
CA MET A 87 -23.23 7.18 4.88
C MET A 87 -23.49 7.65 3.45
N ASP A 88 -23.19 6.82 2.46
CA ASP A 88 -23.34 7.13 1.03
C ASP A 88 -23.61 5.84 0.23
N ALA A 89 -24.81 5.73 -0.32
CA ALA A 89 -25.26 4.56 -1.07
C ALA A 89 -24.46 4.28 -2.36
N HIS A 90 -23.68 5.26 -2.85
CA HIS A 90 -22.83 5.10 -4.03
C HIS A 90 -21.38 4.72 -3.68
N SER A 91 -21.07 4.63 -2.38
CA SER A 91 -19.75 4.30 -1.88
C SER A 91 -19.62 2.81 -1.59
N HIS A 92 -18.71 2.14 -2.29
CA HIS A 92 -18.48 0.69 -2.16
C HIS A 92 -17.04 0.39 -1.74
N VAL A 93 -16.87 -0.51 -0.78
CA VAL A 93 -15.58 -0.92 -0.22
C VAL A 93 -15.43 -2.42 -0.42
N SER A 94 -14.47 -2.84 -1.25
CA SER A 94 -14.14 -4.25 -1.48
C SER A 94 -15.34 -5.15 -1.78
N THR A 95 -16.29 -4.64 -2.56
CA THR A 95 -17.43 -5.42 -3.07
C THR A 95 -17.02 -6.17 -4.34
N GLU A 96 -17.89 -7.05 -4.81
CA GLU A 96 -17.74 -7.59 -6.16
C GLU A 96 -17.77 -6.45 -7.19
N VAL A 97 -16.87 -6.51 -8.16
CA VAL A 97 -16.76 -5.53 -9.25
C VAL A 97 -16.68 -6.29 -10.56
N ASP A 98 -17.49 -5.87 -11.52
CA ASP A 98 -17.39 -6.30 -12.92
C ASP A 98 -16.04 -5.85 -13.49
N VAL A 99 -15.17 -6.81 -13.77
CA VAL A 99 -13.80 -6.60 -14.25
C VAL A 99 -13.79 -5.93 -15.63
N ASP A 100 -14.78 -6.22 -16.49
CA ASP A 100 -14.89 -5.58 -17.81
C ASP A 100 -15.31 -4.13 -17.68
N ALA A 101 -16.29 -3.83 -16.83
CA ALA A 101 -16.70 -2.46 -16.53
C ALA A 101 -15.56 -1.64 -15.89
N LEU A 102 -14.77 -2.26 -15.01
CA LEU A 102 -13.58 -1.65 -14.41
C LEU A 102 -12.51 -1.34 -15.46
N TRP A 103 -12.27 -2.28 -16.38
CA TRP A 103 -11.30 -2.10 -17.46
C TRP A 103 -11.72 -0.97 -18.40
N GLU A 104 -13.00 -0.93 -18.79
CA GLU A 104 -13.57 0.16 -19.58
C GLU A 104 -13.44 1.52 -18.87
N PHE A 105 -13.71 1.55 -17.56
CA PHE A 105 -13.53 2.73 -16.73
C PHE A 105 -12.08 3.25 -16.74
N PHE A 106 -11.08 2.36 -16.67
CA PHE A 106 -9.66 2.77 -16.71
C PHE A 106 -9.26 3.39 -18.05
N PHE A 107 -9.86 2.98 -19.17
CA PHE A 107 -9.68 3.68 -20.45
C PHE A 107 -10.40 5.02 -20.47
N LYS A 108 -11.69 5.05 -20.08
CA LYS A 108 -12.52 6.26 -20.10
C LYS A 108 -12.00 7.37 -19.19
N SER A 109 -11.39 7.01 -18.06
CA SER A 109 -10.75 7.95 -17.12
C SER A 109 -9.37 8.43 -17.60
N GLY A 110 -8.80 7.85 -18.66
CA GLY A 110 -7.45 8.13 -19.13
C GLY A 110 -6.35 7.50 -18.26
N PHE A 111 -6.70 6.63 -17.30
CA PHE A 111 -5.74 5.91 -16.47
C PHE A 111 -4.88 4.94 -17.28
N ILE A 112 -5.48 4.30 -18.29
CA ILE A 112 -4.79 3.53 -19.33
C ILE A 112 -4.75 4.36 -20.62
N TYR A 113 -3.64 5.09 -20.80
CA TYR A 113 -3.35 5.85 -22.03
C TYR A 113 -2.60 4.98 -23.07
N PRO A 114 -2.55 5.35 -24.36
CA PRO A 114 -2.05 4.49 -25.44
C PRO A 114 -0.67 3.87 -25.17
N LYS A 115 0.31 4.67 -24.72
CA LYS A 115 1.66 4.16 -24.39
C LYS A 115 1.63 3.13 -23.24
N LYS A 116 0.77 3.32 -22.23
CA LYS A 116 0.60 2.34 -21.14
C LYS A 116 -0.09 1.08 -21.63
N TYR A 117 -1.10 1.22 -22.49
CA TYR A 117 -1.78 0.07 -23.08
C TYR A 117 -0.82 -0.79 -23.91
N GLY A 118 0.10 -0.19 -24.66
CA GLY A 118 1.13 -0.92 -25.41
C GLY A 118 2.02 -1.82 -24.55
N LEU A 119 2.17 -1.54 -23.24
CA LEU A 119 2.91 -2.40 -22.31
C LEU A 119 2.06 -3.55 -21.75
N ILE A 120 0.73 -3.41 -21.73
CA ILE A 120 -0.19 -4.34 -21.08
C ILE A 120 -0.92 -5.23 -22.10
N GLN A 121 -1.08 -4.76 -23.35
CA GLN A 121 -1.90 -5.40 -24.38
C GLN A 121 -1.58 -6.89 -24.58
N SER A 122 -0.30 -7.26 -24.63
CA SER A 122 0.13 -8.65 -24.82
C SER A 122 -0.21 -9.58 -23.65
N HIS A 123 -0.52 -9.02 -22.49
CA HIS A 123 -0.80 -9.75 -21.25
C HIS A 123 -2.20 -9.42 -20.67
N ARG A 124 -3.09 -8.81 -21.46
CA ARG A 124 -4.39 -8.28 -20.98
C ARG A 124 -5.19 -9.30 -20.16
N GLU A 125 -5.26 -10.55 -20.60
CA GLU A 125 -6.02 -11.59 -19.89
C GLU A 125 -5.38 -11.94 -18.55
N SER A 126 -4.05 -12.09 -18.48
CA SER A 126 -3.34 -12.30 -17.21
C SER A 126 -3.54 -11.15 -16.23
N PHE A 127 -3.63 -9.92 -16.74
CA PHE A 127 -4.01 -8.77 -15.92
C PHE A 127 -5.43 -8.96 -15.39
N LYS A 128 -6.44 -9.14 -16.26
CA LYS A 128 -7.83 -9.35 -15.82
C LYS A 128 -7.99 -10.45 -14.76
N GLU A 129 -7.36 -11.60 -14.98
CA GLU A 129 -7.35 -12.71 -14.02
C GLU A 129 -6.76 -12.31 -12.66
N THR A 130 -5.66 -11.56 -12.66
CA THR A 130 -5.03 -11.04 -11.45
C THR A 130 -5.96 -10.10 -10.70
N TYR A 131 -6.68 -9.20 -11.38
CA TYR A 131 -7.63 -8.29 -10.71
C TYR A 131 -8.84 -9.03 -10.18
N GLN A 132 -9.35 -10.01 -10.93
CA GLN A 132 -10.46 -10.84 -10.46
C GLN A 132 -10.09 -11.52 -9.14
N LYS A 133 -8.90 -12.14 -9.06
CA LYS A 133 -8.41 -12.76 -7.83
C LYS A 133 -8.18 -11.74 -6.72
N LEU A 134 -7.50 -10.62 -7.00
CA LEU A 134 -7.19 -9.59 -6.00
C LEU A 134 -8.46 -9.02 -5.36
N TYR A 135 -9.49 -8.77 -6.17
CA TYR A 135 -10.68 -8.05 -5.72
C TYR A 135 -11.75 -8.97 -5.16
N GLN A 136 -11.82 -10.22 -5.61
CA GLN A 136 -12.87 -11.16 -5.19
C GLN A 136 -12.40 -12.20 -4.17
N GLN A 137 -11.11 -12.56 -4.16
CA GLN A 137 -10.64 -13.77 -3.47
C GLN A 137 -9.62 -13.51 -2.36
N CYS A 138 -8.93 -12.37 -2.38
CA CYS A 138 -7.73 -12.19 -1.53
C CYS A 138 -7.74 -10.89 -0.72
N PRO A 139 -8.71 -10.78 0.20
CA PRO A 139 -8.86 -9.57 1.00
C PRO A 139 -7.69 -9.31 1.97
N GLU A 140 -6.79 -10.25 2.21
CA GLU A 140 -5.65 -10.01 3.12
C GLU A 140 -4.52 -9.19 2.49
N VAL A 141 -4.50 -9.09 1.15
CA VAL A 141 -3.39 -8.46 0.40
C VAL A 141 -3.83 -7.30 -0.48
N ALA A 142 -5.13 -7.12 -0.72
CA ALA A 142 -5.66 -6.07 -1.59
C ALA A 142 -6.99 -5.50 -1.11
N ARG A 143 -7.19 -4.20 -1.36
CA ARG A 143 -8.44 -3.45 -1.15
C ARG A 143 -8.70 -2.57 -2.34
N HIS A 144 -9.97 -2.36 -2.63
CA HIS A 144 -10.39 -1.42 -3.66
C HIS A 144 -11.65 -0.71 -3.21
N PHE A 145 -11.83 0.49 -3.73
CA PHE A 145 -12.92 1.37 -3.40
C PHE A 145 -13.45 1.95 -4.69
N THR A 146 -14.76 1.95 -4.82
CA THR A 146 -15.43 2.48 -6.00
C THR A 146 -16.54 3.44 -5.62
N TYR A 147 -16.71 4.45 -6.45
CA TYR A 147 -17.91 5.27 -6.45
C TYR A 147 -18.76 4.87 -7.65
N GLN A 148 -19.90 4.24 -7.39
CA GLN A 148 -20.76 3.66 -8.41
C GLN A 148 -22.19 4.22 -8.35
N GLN A 149 -22.79 4.44 -9.51
CA GLN A 149 -24.20 4.78 -9.62
C GLN A 149 -24.81 3.96 -10.76
N ASN A 150 -25.87 3.21 -10.45
CA ASN A 150 -26.58 2.33 -11.38
C ASN A 150 -25.65 1.36 -12.13
N GLY A 151 -24.72 0.72 -11.40
CA GLY A 151 -23.75 -0.23 -11.96
C GLY A 151 -22.59 0.39 -12.74
N ARG A 152 -22.56 1.72 -12.92
CA ARG A 152 -21.48 2.43 -13.61
C ARG A 152 -20.46 2.99 -12.61
N ILE A 153 -19.18 2.76 -12.89
CA ILE A 153 -18.06 3.25 -12.08
C ILE A 153 -17.67 4.67 -12.51
N TYR A 154 -17.56 5.59 -11.54
CA TYR A 154 -17.11 6.98 -11.76
C TYR A 154 -15.82 7.33 -11.02
N GLY A 155 -15.48 6.58 -9.98
CA GLY A 155 -14.25 6.73 -9.23
C GLY A 155 -13.74 5.36 -8.80
N HIS A 156 -12.42 5.21 -8.79
CA HIS A 156 -11.73 4.02 -8.30
C HIS A 156 -10.44 4.42 -7.60
N ILE A 157 -10.14 3.74 -6.51
CA ILE A 157 -8.81 3.71 -5.90
C ILE A 157 -8.61 2.33 -5.28
N ALA A 158 -7.38 1.86 -5.23
CA ALA A 158 -7.08 0.59 -4.60
C ALA A 158 -5.79 0.69 -3.79
N MET A 159 -5.54 -0.33 -2.98
CA MET A 159 -4.30 -0.50 -2.25
C MET A 159 -3.96 -1.97 -2.13
N VAL A 160 -2.66 -2.26 -2.11
CA VAL A 160 -2.13 -3.60 -1.95
C VAL A 160 -1.04 -3.61 -0.90
N ARG A 161 -0.85 -4.74 -0.21
CA ARG A 161 0.26 -4.92 0.71
C ARG A 161 1.55 -5.07 -0.11
N ALA A 162 2.39 -4.03 -0.12
CA ALA A 162 3.59 -3.96 -0.95
C ALA A 162 4.77 -4.68 -0.30
N TYR A 163 4.91 -4.51 1.02
CA TYR A 163 5.94 -5.09 1.87
C TYR A 163 5.32 -5.55 3.20
N GLU A 164 6.10 -6.16 4.09
CA GLU A 164 5.58 -6.84 5.29
C GLU A 164 4.64 -5.98 6.13
N ARG A 165 4.99 -4.70 6.32
CA ARG A 165 4.22 -3.75 7.14
C ARG A 165 3.80 -2.49 6.38
N THR A 166 3.75 -2.57 5.05
CA THR A 166 3.54 -1.42 4.17
C THR A 166 2.46 -1.68 3.14
N TRP A 167 1.49 -0.77 3.09
CA TRP A 167 0.43 -0.79 2.08
C TRP A 167 0.65 0.29 1.02
N MET A 168 0.59 -0.07 -0.25
CA MET A 168 0.72 0.85 -1.37
C MET A 168 -0.64 1.25 -1.92
N ILE A 169 -0.96 2.54 -1.89
CA ILE A 169 -2.10 3.12 -2.62
C ILE A 169 -1.76 3.18 -4.11
N HIS A 170 -2.65 2.64 -4.94
CA HIS A 170 -2.53 2.64 -6.38
C HIS A 170 -3.87 2.85 -7.11
N HIS A 171 -3.80 3.03 -8.43
CA HIS A 171 -4.96 3.11 -9.34
C HIS A 171 -6.02 4.14 -8.98
N HIS A 172 -5.59 5.28 -8.43
CA HIS A 172 -6.48 6.42 -8.24
C HIS A 172 -6.90 7.00 -9.60
N ALA A 173 -8.17 6.87 -9.92
CA ALA A 173 -8.76 7.31 -11.18
C ALA A 173 -10.20 7.79 -10.98
N ALA A 174 -10.65 8.71 -11.82
CA ALA A 174 -12.03 9.18 -11.84
C ALA A 174 -12.40 9.70 -13.25
N THR A 175 -13.68 9.62 -13.61
CA THR A 175 -14.16 10.21 -14.87
C THR A 175 -14.37 11.71 -14.73
N ALA A 176 -13.92 12.49 -15.73
CA ALA A 176 -13.94 13.94 -15.68
C ALA A 176 -15.34 14.57 -15.93
N LEU A 177 -16.25 13.82 -16.56
CA LEU A 177 -17.38 14.41 -17.30
C LEU A 177 -18.70 14.51 -16.53
N GLU A 178 -18.98 13.63 -15.57
CA GLU A 178 -20.32 13.54 -14.95
C GLU A 178 -20.32 13.79 -13.43
N HIS A 179 -19.25 13.44 -12.70
CA HIS A 179 -19.16 13.62 -11.25
C HIS A 179 -17.82 14.24 -10.84
N LYS A 180 -17.72 15.57 -10.86
CA LYS A 180 -16.49 16.37 -10.59
C LYS A 180 -15.79 16.06 -9.24
N ARG A 181 -16.39 15.26 -8.36
CA ARG A 181 -15.85 14.89 -7.05
C ARG A 181 -15.59 13.40 -6.86
N ALA A 182 -15.90 12.53 -7.83
CA ALA A 182 -15.74 11.08 -7.65
C ALA A 182 -14.32 10.68 -7.21
N GLY A 183 -13.29 11.34 -7.78
CA GLY A 183 -11.90 11.14 -7.36
C GLY A 183 -11.61 11.55 -5.91
N LEU A 184 -12.23 12.62 -5.42
CA LEU A 184 -12.11 13.03 -4.01
C LEU A 184 -12.93 12.15 -3.08
N VAL A 185 -14.06 11.61 -3.54
CA VAL A 185 -14.90 10.69 -2.77
C VAL A 185 -14.14 9.39 -2.51
N VAL A 186 -13.60 8.76 -3.56
CA VAL A 186 -12.81 7.53 -3.35
C VAL A 186 -11.52 7.78 -2.57
N LEU A 187 -10.92 8.96 -2.71
CA LEU A 187 -9.79 9.36 -1.86
C LEU A 187 -10.21 9.51 -0.38
N LYS A 188 -11.37 10.13 -0.10
CA LYS A 188 -11.95 10.19 1.26
C LYS A 188 -12.19 8.78 1.83
N GLN A 189 -12.74 7.87 1.03
CA GLN A 189 -13.01 6.49 1.44
C GLN A 189 -11.75 5.75 1.86
N ILE A 190 -10.70 5.74 1.02
CA ILE A 190 -9.45 5.05 1.38
C ILE A 190 -8.79 5.68 2.60
N MET A 191 -8.89 6.99 2.76
CA MET A 191 -8.34 7.71 3.91
C MET A 191 -9.05 7.32 5.22
N HIS A 192 -10.38 7.24 5.23
CA HIS A 192 -11.13 6.73 6.37
C HIS A 192 -10.76 5.28 6.69
N TYR A 193 -10.66 4.45 5.65
CA TYR A 193 -10.26 3.05 5.82
C TYR A 193 -8.87 2.93 6.46
N LEU A 194 -7.90 3.72 6.02
CA LEU A 194 -6.55 3.71 6.57
C LEU A 194 -6.49 4.26 8.01
N ASN A 195 -7.34 5.23 8.33
CA ASN A 195 -7.33 5.93 9.62
C ASN A 195 -7.59 4.99 10.81
N ASP A 196 -8.41 3.95 10.67
CA ASP A 196 -8.64 3.02 11.77
C ASP A 196 -7.89 1.70 11.58
N MET A 197 -7.67 1.29 10.32
CA MET A 197 -6.92 0.08 10.00
C MET A 197 -5.52 0.05 10.65
N HIS A 198 -4.80 1.18 10.67
CA HIS A 198 -3.43 1.21 11.20
C HIS A 198 -3.32 0.89 12.69
N ARG A 199 -4.43 1.00 13.42
CA ARG A 199 -4.50 0.71 14.86
C ARG A 199 -4.66 -0.79 15.11
N LEU A 200 -5.08 -1.55 14.10
CA LEU A 200 -5.33 -2.99 14.20
C LEU A 200 -4.01 -3.74 13.98
N PRO A 201 -3.50 -4.47 15.00
CA PRO A 201 -2.28 -5.27 14.84
C PRO A 201 -2.32 -6.25 13.66
N SER A 202 -3.49 -6.84 13.39
CA SER A 202 -3.67 -7.79 12.27
C SER A 202 -3.57 -7.15 10.89
N SER A 203 -3.62 -5.82 10.77
CA SER A 203 -3.51 -5.11 9.49
C SER A 203 -2.10 -5.07 8.90
N LYS A 204 -1.07 -5.28 9.76
CA LYS A 204 0.35 -5.10 9.42
C LYS A 204 0.59 -3.79 8.65
N MET A 205 0.20 -2.65 9.24
CA MET A 205 0.34 -1.36 8.58
C MET A 205 1.03 -0.36 9.48
N ASP A 206 2.34 -0.21 9.29
CA ASP A 206 3.16 0.86 9.87
C ASP A 206 3.38 2.00 8.87
N TYR A 207 3.39 1.66 7.58
CA TYR A 207 3.60 2.61 6.50
C TYR A 207 2.53 2.51 5.44
N VAL A 208 2.19 3.67 4.87
CA VAL A 208 1.43 3.75 3.64
C VAL A 208 2.33 4.41 2.59
N MET A 209 2.37 3.84 1.39
CA MET A 209 3.17 4.36 0.31
C MET A 209 2.35 4.60 -0.95
N SER A 210 2.86 5.42 -1.86
CA SER A 210 2.33 5.56 -3.20
C SER A 210 3.42 6.00 -4.17
N TYR A 211 3.25 5.63 -5.43
CA TYR A 211 4.08 6.15 -6.51
C TYR A 211 3.27 7.11 -7.37
N PHE A 212 3.80 8.30 -7.58
CA PHE A 212 3.21 9.25 -8.52
C PHE A 212 4.29 9.96 -9.32
N ARG A 213 3.93 10.45 -10.50
CA ARG A 213 4.86 11.20 -11.34
C ARG A 213 4.86 12.67 -10.91
N PRO A 214 6.02 13.32 -10.71
CA PRO A 214 6.10 14.71 -10.24
C PRO A 214 5.27 15.71 -11.07
N GLU A 215 5.17 15.49 -12.38
CA GLU A 215 4.41 16.34 -13.31
C GLU A 215 2.88 16.24 -13.14
N ASN A 216 2.39 15.18 -12.48
CA ASN A 216 0.97 15.02 -12.20
C ASN A 216 0.56 15.94 -11.03
N LYS A 217 0.00 17.11 -11.35
CA LYS A 217 -0.37 18.16 -10.37
C LYS A 217 -1.29 17.70 -9.23
N PHE A 218 -2.20 16.75 -9.47
CA PHE A 218 -3.13 16.29 -8.43
C PHE A 218 -2.43 15.47 -7.33
N PRO A 219 -1.80 14.30 -7.61
CA PRO A 219 -1.08 13.55 -6.59
C PRO A 219 0.08 14.35 -5.99
N GLU A 220 0.73 15.21 -6.75
CA GLU A 220 1.77 16.09 -6.21
C GLU A 220 1.24 17.09 -5.18
N ARG A 221 -0.01 17.55 -5.34
CA ARG A 221 -0.68 18.37 -4.31
C ARG A 221 -1.17 17.54 -3.14
N VAL A 222 -1.68 16.34 -3.36
CA VAL A 222 -2.24 15.47 -2.31
C VAL A 222 -1.12 14.89 -1.44
N PHE A 223 -0.18 14.18 -2.05
CA PHE A 223 0.89 13.48 -1.35
C PHE A 223 2.11 14.37 -1.14
N GLY A 224 2.67 14.93 -2.22
CA GLY A 224 3.89 15.73 -2.12
C GLY A 224 3.71 17.06 -1.38
N GLY A 225 2.51 17.63 -1.46
CA GLY A 225 2.14 18.79 -0.68
C GLY A 225 2.17 18.52 0.83
N PHE A 226 1.75 17.33 1.28
CA PHE A 226 1.82 16.97 2.70
C PHE A 226 3.26 16.75 3.15
N ALA A 227 4.06 15.97 2.41
CA ALA A 227 5.46 15.71 2.75
C ALA A 227 6.28 17.01 2.92
N ARG A 228 6.01 18.04 2.12
CA ARG A 228 6.66 19.35 2.28
C ARG A 228 6.16 20.15 3.48
N ILE A 229 4.89 20.01 3.84
CA ILE A 229 4.28 20.74 4.96
C ILE A 229 4.63 20.09 6.29
N SER A 230 4.75 18.76 6.37
CA SER A 230 5.21 18.07 7.58
C SER A 230 6.63 18.50 7.93
N GLY A 231 7.49 18.73 6.93
CA GLY A 231 8.85 19.21 7.11
C GLY A 231 9.82 18.22 7.78
N ASP A 232 9.30 17.11 8.31
CA ASP A 232 10.05 15.99 8.86
C ASP A 232 9.98 14.77 7.92
N PRO A 233 11.10 14.33 7.33
CA PRO A 233 11.14 13.15 6.48
C PRO A 233 10.82 11.84 7.24
N ARG A 234 10.90 11.83 8.57
CA ARG A 234 10.48 10.68 9.42
C ARG A 234 8.97 10.62 9.66
N THR A 235 8.26 11.72 9.42
CA THR A 235 6.80 11.72 9.34
C THR A 235 6.34 11.30 7.95
N CYS A 236 6.88 11.93 6.92
CA CYS A 236 6.50 11.66 5.54
C CYS A 236 7.64 12.02 4.58
N SER A 237 8.10 11.06 3.77
CA SER A 237 9.21 11.24 2.84
C SER A 237 8.79 11.11 1.38
N MET A 238 9.62 11.66 0.49
CA MET A 238 9.54 11.46 -0.95
C MET A 238 10.92 11.17 -1.50
N ASP A 239 11.04 10.06 -2.24
CA ASP A 239 12.28 9.66 -2.88
C ASP A 239 12.08 9.59 -4.41
N LEU A 240 12.82 10.43 -5.15
CA LEU A 240 12.69 10.53 -6.59
C LEU A 240 13.47 9.41 -7.29
N PHE A 241 12.75 8.54 -7.97
CA PHE A 241 13.30 7.49 -8.83
C PHE A 241 13.19 7.84 -10.30
N SER A 242 14.22 7.48 -11.06
CA SER A 242 14.15 7.44 -12.53
C SER A 242 13.78 6.05 -13.01
N TYR A 243 12.85 5.97 -13.96
CA TYR A 243 12.31 4.72 -14.48
C TYR A 243 12.86 4.41 -15.87
N LEU A 244 13.48 3.24 -16.00
CA LEU A 244 13.94 2.67 -17.26
C LEU A 244 13.21 1.34 -17.51
N PRO A 245 12.43 1.20 -18.59
CA PRO A 245 11.96 -0.10 -19.05
C PRO A 245 13.13 -0.86 -19.71
N TYR A 246 13.92 -1.55 -18.89
CA TYR A 246 15.13 -2.24 -19.31
C TYR A 246 14.79 -3.43 -20.19
N THR A 247 15.13 -3.32 -21.47
CA THR A 247 15.08 -4.44 -22.39
C THR A 247 16.27 -5.34 -22.08
N ARG A 248 16.06 -6.66 -21.98
CA ARG A 248 17.17 -7.60 -21.83
C ARG A 248 18.13 -7.40 -23.00
N LEU A 249 19.28 -6.82 -22.70
CA LEU A 249 20.36 -6.67 -23.64
C LEU A 249 21.16 -7.98 -23.64
N SER A 250 21.60 -8.42 -24.82
CA SER A 250 22.62 -9.47 -24.93
C SER A 250 23.99 -8.90 -24.51
N LEU A 251 24.12 -8.49 -23.25
CA LEU A 251 25.39 -8.06 -22.67
C LEU A 251 26.23 -9.29 -22.31
N SER A 252 27.55 -9.07 -22.22
CA SER A 252 28.47 -10.06 -21.63
C SER A 252 27.90 -10.55 -20.30
N SER A 253 27.83 -11.86 -20.13
CA SER A 253 27.38 -12.48 -18.88
C SER A 253 28.40 -12.30 -17.75
N MET A 254 29.63 -11.87 -18.03
CA MET A 254 30.72 -11.74 -17.06
C MET A 254 30.95 -10.30 -16.63
N LEU A 255 30.90 -10.06 -15.32
CA LEU A 255 31.40 -8.84 -14.71
C LEU A 255 32.93 -8.74 -14.88
N PRO A 256 33.49 -7.55 -15.13
CA PRO A 256 34.95 -7.38 -15.20
C PRO A 256 35.66 -7.73 -13.89
N LYS A 257 36.96 -8.01 -13.97
CA LYS A 257 37.78 -8.32 -12.79
C LYS A 257 37.65 -7.22 -11.73
N GLY A 258 37.50 -7.64 -10.47
CA GLY A 258 37.29 -6.74 -9.33
C GLY A 258 35.82 -6.44 -9.03
N TRP A 259 34.89 -6.78 -9.94
CA TRP A 259 33.45 -6.61 -9.71
C TRP A 259 32.78 -7.92 -9.35
N GLU A 260 31.92 -7.87 -8.34
CA GLU A 260 31.11 -9.00 -7.90
C GLU A 260 29.65 -8.58 -7.68
N LEU A 261 28.74 -9.50 -7.97
CA LEU A 261 27.32 -9.38 -7.67
C LEU A 261 26.91 -10.63 -6.89
N GLY A 262 26.35 -10.43 -5.71
CA GLY A 262 25.85 -11.49 -4.83
C GLY A 262 24.66 -11.02 -4.01
N GLU A 263 24.04 -11.93 -3.26
CA GLU A 263 23.03 -11.54 -2.27
C GLU A 263 23.63 -10.59 -1.24
N SER A 264 22.83 -9.61 -0.80
CA SER A 264 23.28 -8.62 0.19
C SER A 264 23.37 -9.27 1.56
N THR A 265 24.43 -8.93 2.28
CA THR A 265 24.63 -9.27 3.69
C THR A 265 24.01 -8.20 4.58
N GLU A 266 23.83 -8.50 5.87
CA GLU A 266 23.41 -7.50 6.88
C GLU A 266 24.32 -6.27 6.87
N MET A 267 25.63 -6.44 6.64
CA MET A 267 26.57 -5.32 6.56
C MET A 267 26.32 -4.42 5.34
N ASP A 268 25.94 -5.00 4.19
CA ASP A 268 25.60 -4.21 3.00
C ASP A 268 24.30 -3.42 3.23
N ILE A 269 23.31 -4.04 3.88
CA ILE A 269 22.05 -3.36 4.18
C ILE A 269 22.24 -2.27 5.23
N TRP A 270 23.12 -2.48 6.22
CA TRP A 270 23.53 -1.43 7.16
C TRP A 270 24.22 -0.26 6.45
N GLU A 271 25.14 -0.53 5.51
CA GLU A 271 25.81 0.52 4.73
C GLU A 271 24.83 1.28 3.82
N LEU A 272 23.89 0.57 3.18
CA LEU A 272 22.78 1.17 2.42
C LEU A 272 21.94 2.08 3.30
N ASN A 273 21.58 1.64 4.51
CA ASN A 273 20.80 2.44 5.46
C ASN A 273 21.57 3.72 5.83
N ARG A 274 22.87 3.63 6.13
CA ARG A 274 23.68 4.83 6.42
C ARG A 274 23.72 5.80 5.25
N PHE A 275 23.90 5.31 4.03
CA PHE A 275 23.85 6.13 2.82
C PHE A 275 22.47 6.81 2.68
N TYR A 276 21.39 6.04 2.80
CA TYR A 276 20.03 6.54 2.65
C TYR A 276 19.65 7.55 3.75
N THR A 277 20.01 7.31 5.00
CA THR A 277 19.78 8.25 6.11
C THR A 277 20.51 9.57 5.89
N HIS A 278 21.77 9.52 5.43
CA HIS A 278 22.52 10.74 5.14
C HIS A 278 21.93 11.53 3.98
N ARG A 279 21.42 10.84 2.95
CA ARG A 279 20.97 11.46 1.70
C ARG A 279 19.50 11.91 1.71
N SER A 280 18.61 11.05 2.18
CA SER A 280 17.16 11.29 2.23
C SER A 280 16.69 11.59 3.65
N GLY A 281 17.18 10.83 4.63
CA GLY A 281 16.62 10.82 5.99
C GLY A 281 15.18 10.29 6.05
N GLY A 282 14.64 9.79 4.92
CA GLY A 282 13.25 9.38 4.75
C GLY A 282 12.92 8.00 5.31
N LEU A 283 11.78 7.47 4.85
CA LEU A 283 11.15 6.25 5.36
C LEU A 283 11.17 5.07 4.38
N LEU A 284 11.73 5.24 3.18
CA LEU A 284 11.60 4.24 2.11
C LEU A 284 12.18 2.89 2.50
N LEU A 285 13.41 2.85 3.03
CA LEU A 285 14.03 1.58 3.42
C LEU A 285 13.31 0.93 4.60
N ASP A 286 12.81 1.72 5.56
CA ASP A 286 11.98 1.21 6.66
C ASP A 286 10.69 0.58 6.13
N ALA A 287 10.05 1.23 5.15
CA ALA A 287 8.83 0.73 4.53
C ALA A 287 9.07 -0.51 3.66
N MET A 288 10.25 -0.65 3.06
CA MET A 288 10.65 -1.84 2.30
C MET A 288 11.01 -3.02 3.19
N ALA A 289 11.42 -2.75 4.45
CA ALA A 289 11.70 -3.75 5.48
C ALA A 289 12.67 -4.87 5.03
N LEU A 290 13.80 -4.49 4.41
CA LEU A 290 14.75 -5.41 3.77
C LEU A 290 15.40 -6.44 4.72
N GLU A 291 15.40 -6.19 6.03
CA GLU A 291 15.97 -7.07 7.07
C GLU A 291 14.89 -7.78 7.90
N TRP A 292 13.62 -7.73 7.48
CA TRP A 292 12.55 -8.27 8.31
C TRP A 292 12.53 -9.80 8.29
N GLU A 293 12.89 -10.40 9.42
CA GLU A 293 12.58 -11.79 9.75
C GLU A 293 11.58 -11.82 10.92
N ASP A 294 10.33 -12.25 10.67
CA ASP A 294 9.40 -12.49 11.78
C ASP A 294 9.91 -13.66 12.61
N SER A 295 10.05 -13.44 13.92
CA SER A 295 10.28 -14.46 14.97
C SER A 295 9.38 -15.71 14.87
N ARG A 296 8.24 -15.62 14.17
CA ARG A 296 7.27 -16.70 13.94
C ARG A 296 7.35 -17.35 12.55
N GLY A 297 8.38 -17.02 11.75
CA GLY A 297 8.61 -17.60 10.42
C GLY A 297 7.56 -17.21 9.36
N ARG A 298 6.76 -16.16 9.60
CA ARG A 298 5.81 -15.64 8.61
C ARG A 298 6.45 -14.51 7.83
N SER A 299 6.59 -14.71 6.53
CA SER A 299 7.08 -13.70 5.59
C SER A 299 5.96 -13.23 4.66
N LEU A 300 6.14 -12.05 4.07
CA LEU A 300 5.37 -11.53 2.96
C LEU A 300 5.10 -12.60 1.91
N GLU A 301 6.14 -13.35 1.54
CA GLU A 301 6.09 -14.42 0.53
C GLU A 301 5.15 -15.55 0.95
N THR A 302 5.19 -15.95 2.22
CA THR A 302 4.34 -17.01 2.77
C THR A 302 2.87 -16.60 2.79
N ASP A 303 2.58 -15.37 3.22
CA ASP A 303 1.22 -14.83 3.27
C ASP A 303 0.63 -14.71 1.86
N PHE A 304 1.42 -14.24 0.89
CA PHE A 304 0.99 -14.15 -0.51
C PHE A 304 0.77 -15.52 -1.14
N MET A 305 1.66 -16.48 -0.88
CA MET A 305 1.51 -17.86 -1.37
C MET A 305 0.22 -18.50 -0.84
N LYS A 306 -0.13 -18.29 0.43
CA LYS A 306 -1.41 -18.74 1.01
C LYS A 306 -2.61 -18.08 0.35
N ALA A 307 -2.48 -16.82 -0.05
CA ALA A 307 -3.49 -16.11 -0.83
C ALA A 307 -3.50 -16.49 -2.32
N GLY A 308 -2.65 -17.42 -2.77
CA GLY A 308 -2.58 -17.84 -4.17
C GLY A 308 -1.86 -16.86 -5.10
N PHE A 309 -1.02 -15.99 -4.54
CA PHE A 309 -0.17 -15.04 -5.26
C PHE A 309 1.32 -15.33 -5.08
N PHE A 310 2.09 -14.90 -6.06
CA PHE A 310 3.53 -14.82 -6.01
C PHE A 310 3.94 -13.41 -5.58
N ARG A 311 4.74 -13.33 -4.51
CA ARG A 311 5.44 -12.11 -4.11
C ARG A 311 6.79 -12.50 -3.52
N LYS A 312 7.86 -11.93 -4.04
CA LYS A 312 9.24 -12.18 -3.60
C LYS A 312 10.03 -10.88 -3.55
N GLN A 313 10.88 -10.72 -2.55
CA GLN A 313 11.78 -9.57 -2.41
C GLN A 313 13.18 -10.06 -2.02
N ARG A 314 14.20 -9.71 -2.81
CA ARG A 314 15.61 -10.03 -2.51
C ARG A 314 16.49 -8.83 -2.81
N ALA A 315 17.51 -8.61 -2.00
CA ALA A 315 18.49 -7.54 -2.20
C ALA A 315 19.83 -8.13 -2.65
N TYR A 316 20.43 -7.55 -3.68
CA TYR A 316 21.74 -7.94 -4.21
C TYR A 316 22.72 -6.78 -4.12
N SER A 317 23.96 -7.08 -3.75
CA SER A 317 25.02 -6.10 -3.62
C SER A 317 25.98 -6.19 -4.79
N LEU A 318 26.19 -5.07 -5.46
CA LEU A 318 27.23 -4.91 -6.48
C LEU A 318 28.45 -4.27 -5.81
N ARG A 319 29.56 -5.00 -5.74
CA ARG A 319 30.78 -4.54 -5.08
C ARG A 319 31.95 -4.45 -6.05
N ARG A 320 32.86 -3.52 -5.75
CA ARG A 320 34.16 -3.40 -6.39
C ARG A 320 35.25 -3.60 -5.35
N ASP A 321 36.08 -4.63 -5.54
CA ASP A 321 37.18 -4.97 -4.63
C ASP A 321 36.72 -5.04 -3.16
N GLY A 322 35.55 -5.65 -2.93
CA GLY A 322 34.91 -5.79 -1.61
C GLY A 322 34.17 -4.55 -1.09
N ARG A 323 34.18 -3.42 -1.79
CA ARG A 323 33.47 -2.19 -1.39
C ARG A 323 32.12 -2.08 -2.09
N LEU A 324 31.08 -1.74 -1.33
CA LEU A 324 29.72 -1.61 -1.86
C LEU A 324 29.61 -0.42 -2.83
N ALA A 325 29.12 -0.68 -4.03
CA ALA A 325 28.90 0.35 -5.06
C ALA A 325 27.41 0.64 -5.23
N ALA A 326 26.57 -0.39 -5.25
CA ALA A 326 25.12 -0.26 -5.31
C ALA A 326 24.42 -1.48 -4.68
N VAL A 327 23.18 -1.27 -4.23
CA VAL A 327 22.26 -2.33 -3.84
C VAL A 327 21.10 -2.39 -4.83
N LEU A 328 20.78 -3.57 -5.33
CA LEU A 328 19.70 -3.85 -6.26
C LEU A 328 18.64 -4.67 -5.53
N VAL A 329 17.50 -4.06 -5.20
CA VAL A 329 16.33 -4.74 -4.63
C VAL A 329 15.46 -5.25 -5.77
N VAL A 330 15.36 -6.56 -5.89
CA VAL A 330 14.55 -7.27 -6.88
C VAL A 330 13.20 -7.57 -6.24
N ASP A 331 12.17 -6.85 -6.68
CA ASP A 331 10.79 -7.12 -6.37
C ASP A 331 10.18 -7.98 -7.49
N GLN A 332 9.56 -9.09 -7.14
CA GLN A 332 8.82 -9.92 -8.09
C GLN A 332 7.39 -10.14 -7.61
N SER A 333 6.45 -10.10 -8.54
CA SER A 333 5.04 -10.41 -8.29
C SER A 333 4.36 -11.01 -9.52
N ASP A 334 3.11 -11.44 -9.38
CA ASP A 334 2.26 -11.71 -10.54
C ASP A 334 2.15 -10.48 -11.46
N LEU A 335 2.05 -10.74 -12.76
CA LEU A 335 1.85 -9.68 -13.76
C LEU A 335 0.52 -8.98 -13.51
N GLY A 336 0.55 -7.65 -13.53
CA GLY A 336 -0.64 -6.83 -13.30
C GLY A 336 -1.00 -6.59 -11.85
N PHE A 337 -0.25 -7.16 -10.89
CA PHE A 337 -0.41 -6.86 -9.46
C PHE A 337 -0.40 -5.34 -9.18
N ASN A 338 0.38 -4.60 -9.98
CA ASN A 338 0.28 -3.16 -10.12
C ASN A 338 0.38 -2.77 -11.61
N LEU A 339 -0.56 -1.99 -12.15
CA LEU A 339 -0.53 -1.57 -13.58
C LEU A 339 0.71 -0.76 -14.03
N SER A 340 1.62 -0.38 -13.12
CA SER A 340 2.91 0.23 -13.48
C SER A 340 4.10 -0.69 -13.18
N GLU A 341 3.83 -1.93 -12.72
CA GLU A 341 4.79 -2.98 -12.37
C GLU A 341 5.84 -2.54 -11.33
N LEU A 342 5.50 -1.55 -10.48
CA LEU A 342 6.41 -0.99 -9.45
C LEU A 342 6.60 -1.88 -8.20
N LEU A 343 6.07 -3.10 -8.28
CA LEU A 343 6.26 -4.20 -7.32
C LEU A 343 6.72 -5.49 -8.03
N ASN A 344 7.12 -5.35 -9.29
CA ASN A 344 7.70 -6.37 -10.15
C ASN A 344 8.83 -5.72 -10.96
N ASP A 345 9.86 -5.27 -10.24
CA ASP A 345 10.89 -4.37 -10.72
C ASP A 345 12.26 -4.64 -10.07
N ILE A 346 13.26 -3.87 -10.49
CA ILE A 346 14.56 -3.78 -9.81
C ILE A 346 14.76 -2.34 -9.36
N LYS A 347 14.75 -2.09 -8.05
CA LYS A 347 15.09 -0.79 -7.45
C LYS A 347 16.58 -0.77 -7.12
N ILE A 348 17.30 0.21 -7.65
CA ILE A 348 18.74 0.34 -7.53
C ILE A 348 19.06 1.56 -6.68
N PHE A 349 19.78 1.32 -5.59
CA PHE A 349 20.36 2.35 -4.72
C PHE A 349 21.85 2.45 -4.99
N VAL A 350 22.27 3.51 -5.67
CA VAL A 350 23.67 3.75 -6.00
C VAL A 350 24.36 4.53 -4.88
N ILE A 351 25.30 3.87 -4.22
CA ILE A 351 26.00 4.37 -3.03
C ILE A 351 27.29 5.09 -3.43
N ASN A 352 28.11 4.44 -4.28
CA ASN A 352 29.36 5.01 -4.77
C ASN A 352 29.31 5.21 -6.29
N GLY A 353 28.53 6.21 -6.71
CA GLY A 353 28.31 6.51 -8.13
C GLY A 353 29.58 6.90 -8.89
N ALA A 354 30.55 7.56 -8.25
CA ALA A 354 31.78 7.97 -8.90
C ALA A 354 32.66 6.78 -9.33
N ALA A 355 32.53 5.65 -8.64
CA ALA A 355 33.29 4.43 -8.94
C ALA A 355 32.49 3.39 -9.76
N LEU A 356 31.24 3.70 -10.11
CA LEU A 356 30.29 2.78 -10.75
C LEU A 356 29.89 3.27 -12.15
N PRO A 357 30.56 2.80 -13.22
CA PRO A 357 30.13 3.10 -14.58
C PRO A 357 28.80 2.41 -14.93
N TRP A 358 27.97 3.06 -15.75
CA TRP A 358 26.70 2.50 -16.21
C TRP A 358 26.83 1.09 -16.82
N HIS A 359 27.83 0.84 -17.67
CA HIS A 359 27.98 -0.46 -18.34
C HIS A 359 28.17 -1.62 -17.34
N ILE A 360 28.81 -1.38 -16.19
CA ILE A 360 28.97 -2.38 -15.12
C ILE A 360 27.63 -2.65 -14.45
N LEU A 361 26.93 -1.58 -14.05
CA LEU A 361 25.61 -1.69 -13.44
C LEU A 361 24.62 -2.39 -14.38
N SER A 362 24.66 -2.09 -15.67
CA SER A 362 23.83 -2.72 -16.70
C SER A 362 24.09 -4.23 -16.83
N ILE A 363 25.35 -4.69 -16.70
CA ILE A 363 25.65 -6.13 -16.64
C ILE A 363 25.03 -6.75 -15.39
N GLY A 364 25.15 -6.09 -14.24
CA GLY A 364 24.53 -6.52 -12.98
C GLY A 364 23.00 -6.65 -13.08
N VAL A 365 22.34 -5.61 -13.61
CA VAL A 365 20.90 -5.62 -13.92
C VAL A 365 20.55 -6.78 -14.83
N SER A 366 21.28 -6.97 -15.93
CA SER A 366 21.03 -8.03 -16.90
C SER A 366 21.00 -9.42 -16.26
N ARG A 367 21.91 -9.69 -15.31
CA ARG A 367 21.95 -10.97 -14.57
C ARG A 367 20.70 -11.22 -13.73
N LEU A 368 20.12 -10.17 -13.15
CA LEU A 368 18.94 -10.27 -12.28
C LEU A 368 17.61 -10.26 -13.07
N THR A 369 17.63 -9.86 -14.34
CA THR A 369 16.40 -9.85 -15.16
C THR A 369 15.96 -11.22 -15.68
N ALA A 370 16.77 -12.27 -15.51
CA ALA A 370 16.51 -13.60 -16.06
C ALA A 370 15.19 -14.21 -15.55
N ASP A 371 14.88 -14.00 -14.27
CA ASP A 371 13.73 -14.60 -13.58
C ASP A 371 12.41 -13.86 -13.82
N PHE A 372 12.44 -12.71 -14.49
CA PHE A 372 11.21 -12.00 -14.84
C PHE A 372 10.52 -12.66 -16.03
N ARG A 373 9.18 -12.59 -16.09
CA ARG A 373 8.40 -13.05 -17.26
C ARG A 373 8.12 -11.94 -18.28
N MET A 374 8.81 -10.81 -18.14
CA MET A 374 8.63 -9.61 -18.95
C MET A 374 9.78 -9.41 -19.94
N HIS A 375 9.45 -8.91 -21.13
CA HIS A 375 10.43 -8.48 -22.12
C HIS A 375 11.17 -7.20 -21.70
N ARG A 376 10.45 -6.29 -21.04
CA ARG A 376 10.99 -5.03 -20.52
C ARG A 376 10.77 -5.00 -19.02
N VAL A 377 11.84 -5.19 -18.25
CA VAL A 377 11.79 -5.20 -16.79
C VAL A 377 11.88 -3.76 -16.31
N PRO A 378 10.96 -3.27 -15.46
CA PRO A 378 11.09 -1.97 -14.84
C PRO A 378 12.35 -1.91 -13.97
N VAL A 379 13.19 -0.90 -14.20
CA VAL A 379 14.35 -0.60 -13.36
C VAL A 379 14.20 0.83 -12.84
N LEU A 380 14.27 0.98 -11.53
CA LEU A 380 14.18 2.26 -10.85
C LEU A 380 15.53 2.64 -10.25
N PHE A 381 16.01 3.84 -10.55
CA PHE A 381 17.30 4.33 -10.06
C PHE A 381 17.11 5.41 -9.01
N TYR A 382 17.79 5.24 -7.89
CA TYR A 382 18.01 6.25 -6.87
C TYR A 382 19.50 6.27 -6.52
N PRO A 383 20.12 7.45 -6.34
CA PRO A 383 19.58 8.79 -6.58
C PRO A 383 19.60 9.22 -8.06
N PHE A 384 18.90 10.31 -8.39
CA PHE A 384 18.79 10.81 -9.77
C PHE A 384 20.08 11.40 -10.34
N ASP A 385 20.92 12.02 -9.52
CA ASP A 385 22.22 12.59 -9.94
C ASP A 385 23.16 11.54 -10.56
N TYR A 386 23.07 10.28 -10.14
CA TYR A 386 23.77 9.17 -10.79
C TYR A 386 23.32 8.99 -12.25
N VAL A 387 22.01 9.03 -12.49
CA VAL A 387 21.40 8.85 -13.81
C VAL A 387 21.80 10.00 -14.74
N GLU A 388 21.79 11.23 -14.24
CA GLU A 388 22.22 12.41 -15.00
C GLU A 388 23.71 12.35 -15.35
N ARG A 389 24.58 12.03 -14.38
CA ARG A 389 26.04 11.98 -14.60
C ARG A 389 26.43 10.90 -15.60
N GLU A 390 25.82 9.72 -15.51
CA GLU A 390 26.13 8.59 -16.39
C GLU A 390 25.32 8.61 -17.70
N GLU A 391 24.55 9.68 -17.95
CA GLU A 391 23.70 9.88 -19.13
C GLU A 391 22.79 8.67 -19.42
N ILE A 392 22.27 8.04 -18.37
CA ILE A 392 21.47 6.83 -18.49
C ILE A 392 20.10 7.21 -19.06
N PRO A 393 19.63 6.53 -20.13
CA PRO A 393 18.31 6.80 -20.66
C PRO A 393 17.23 6.41 -19.64
N TYR A 394 16.23 7.26 -19.45
CA TYR A 394 15.06 6.97 -18.64
C TYR A 394 13.80 7.52 -19.34
N GLU A 395 12.64 6.87 -19.14
CA GLU A 395 11.39 7.29 -19.78
C GLU A 395 10.60 8.32 -18.98
N LYS A 396 10.71 8.28 -17.65
CA LYS A 396 9.90 9.05 -16.71
C LYS A 396 10.47 8.97 -15.30
N GLN A 397 9.94 9.76 -14.40
CA GLN A 397 10.28 9.74 -12.98
C GLN A 397 9.07 9.44 -12.11
N TYR A 398 9.32 8.87 -10.93
CA TYR A 398 8.33 8.62 -9.91
C TYR A 398 8.84 9.10 -8.56
N GLN A 399 8.00 9.84 -7.82
CA GLN A 399 8.18 10.00 -6.39
C GLN A 399 7.66 8.74 -5.70
N ALA A 400 8.53 8.07 -4.93
CA ALA A 400 8.14 7.12 -3.91
C ALA A 400 7.77 7.91 -2.66
N TRP A 401 6.48 8.11 -2.43
CA TRP A 401 5.96 8.77 -1.24
C TRP A 401 5.69 7.74 -0.16
N VAL A 402 6.13 8.01 1.07
CA VAL A 402 5.94 7.14 2.22
C VAL A 402 5.47 7.96 3.41
N LEU A 403 4.43 7.50 4.08
CA LEU A 403 3.87 8.06 5.30
C LEU A 403 4.01 7.05 6.44
N ASN A 404 4.57 7.49 7.55
CA ASN A 404 4.45 6.78 8.82
C ASN A 404 3.03 7.00 9.35
N VAL A 405 2.24 5.92 9.45
CA VAL A 405 0.81 6.00 9.78
C VAL A 405 0.52 6.52 11.18
N ARG A 406 1.51 6.54 12.07
CA ARG A 406 1.39 7.22 13.38
C ARG A 406 1.06 8.72 13.23
N HIS A 407 1.44 9.30 12.10
CA HIS A 407 1.12 10.67 11.71
C HIS A 407 -0.07 10.76 10.73
N GLY A 408 -0.85 9.68 10.59
CA GLY A 408 -2.01 9.62 9.70
C GLY A 408 -3.05 10.70 10.00
N ALA A 409 -3.25 11.03 11.28
CA ALA A 409 -4.16 12.10 11.70
C ALA A 409 -3.73 13.49 11.17
N GLU A 410 -2.42 13.77 11.11
CA GLU A 410 -1.89 15.01 10.54
C GLU A 410 -2.16 15.08 9.03
N TYR A 411 -2.00 13.95 8.34
CA TYR A 411 -2.34 13.85 6.92
C TYR A 411 -3.84 14.03 6.66
N MET A 412 -4.69 13.44 7.50
CA MET A 412 -6.15 13.65 7.47
C MET A 412 -6.51 15.12 7.65
N GLU A 413 -5.89 15.78 8.64
CA GLU A 413 -6.12 17.19 8.91
C GLU A 413 -5.67 18.09 7.76
N TYR A 414 -4.52 17.77 7.15
CA TYR A 414 -4.05 18.42 5.93
C TYR A 414 -5.08 18.30 4.80
N MET A 415 -5.62 17.10 4.57
CA MET A 415 -6.61 16.85 3.53
C MET A 415 -7.94 17.56 3.80
N ARG A 416 -8.37 17.62 5.07
CA ARG A 416 -9.54 18.40 5.51
C ARG A 416 -9.37 19.87 5.17
N LYS A 417 -8.25 20.49 5.59
CA LYS A 417 -8.01 21.92 5.37
C LYS A 417 -7.86 22.26 3.90
N LYS A 418 -7.07 21.48 3.16
CA LYS A 418 -6.67 21.83 1.79
C LYS A 418 -7.70 21.46 0.73
N PHE A 419 -8.40 20.34 0.91
CA PHE A 419 -9.35 19.82 -0.08
C PHE A 419 -10.80 19.88 0.39
N ARG A 420 -11.05 20.44 1.58
CA ARG A 420 -12.40 20.58 2.19
C ARG A 420 -13.12 19.23 2.28
N ILE A 421 -12.36 18.15 2.50
CA ILE A 421 -12.92 16.82 2.74
C ILE A 421 -13.50 16.85 4.15
N LYS A 422 -14.83 16.78 4.27
CA LYS A 422 -15.51 16.63 5.56
C LYS A 422 -15.53 15.16 5.96
N TYR A 423 -15.20 14.86 7.21
CA TYR A 423 -15.18 13.53 7.78
C TYR A 423 -16.36 13.26 8.75
N GLU A 424 -17.31 14.22 8.81
CA GLU A 424 -18.58 14.12 9.53
C GLU A 424 -19.56 13.17 8.86
#